data_AF-A0A4Q2DV89-F1
#
_entry.id   AF-A0A4Q2DV89-F1
#
_cell.length_a   1.000
_cell.length_b   1.000
_cell.length_c   1.000
_cell.angle_alpha   90.00
_cell.angle_beta   90.00
_cell.angle_gamma   90.00
#
_symmetry.space_group_name_H-M   'P 1'
#
loop_
_entity.id
_entity.type
_entity.pdbx_description
1 polymer ?
#
loop_
_entity_poly.entity_id
_entity_poly.type
_entity_poly.pdbx_seq_one_letter_code
_entity_poly.pdbx_strand_id
1 'polypeptide(L)'
;MGGPNLEVFKFSLYLFVPIAALVHFGDPQWYRDHVIPYRNKLFPPLERTVQSLPTNQSAVREELERIKAERLAKRVARLAEEENKQ
;
A
#
# COMPACT_ATOMS: atom_id res chain seq x y z
N MET A 1 16.07 -15.71 44.35
CA MET A 1 15.49 -16.24 43.10
C MET A 1 14.16 -16.89 43.45
N GLY A 2 13.05 -16.48 42.82
CA GLY A 2 11.67 -16.69 43.32
C GLY A 2 11.08 -18.10 43.23
N GLY A 3 11.89 -19.15 43.38
CA GLY A 3 11.45 -20.55 43.49
C GLY A 3 10.74 -21.12 42.24
N PRO A 4 10.41 -22.43 42.27
CA PRO A 4 9.82 -23.15 41.14
C PRO A 4 8.49 -22.55 40.62
N ASN A 5 7.69 -21.95 41.51
CA ASN A 5 6.41 -21.33 41.13
C ASN A 5 6.59 -20.15 40.16
N LEU A 6 7.66 -19.37 40.33
CA LEU A 6 7.95 -18.23 39.46
C LEU A 6 8.42 -18.69 38.08
N GLU A 7 9.07 -19.85 38.00
CA GLU A 7 9.50 -20.45 36.73
C GLU A 7 8.30 -20.96 35.93
N VAL A 8 7.34 -21.62 36.58
CA VAL A 8 6.08 -22.08 35.96
C VAL A 8 5.25 -20.89 35.45
N PHE A 9 5.18 -19.80 36.21
CA PHE A 9 4.49 -18.59 35.77
C PHE A 9 5.12 -17.98 34.51
N LYS A 10 6.46 -17.79 34.51
CA LYS A 10 7.19 -17.26 33.36
C LYS A 10 7.03 -18.14 32.12
N PHE A 11 7.15 -19.45 32.31
CA PHE A 11 6.95 -20.42 31.22
C PHE A 11 5.54 -20.33 30.64
N SER A 12 4.52 -20.26 31.50
CA SER A 12 3.14 -20.09 31.07
C SER A 12 2.96 -18.80 30.28
N LEU A 13 3.50 -17.68 30.76
CA LEU A 13 3.43 -16.40 30.04
C LEU A 13 4.08 -16.50 28.65
N TYR A 14 5.28 -17.06 28.55
CA TYR A 14 5.98 -17.23 27.28
C TYR A 14 5.26 -18.15 26.30
N LEU A 15 4.45 -19.09 26.80
CA LEU A 15 3.66 -19.97 25.94
C LEU A 15 2.33 -19.32 25.54
N PHE A 16 1.56 -18.83 26.51
CA PHE A 16 0.20 -18.34 26.28
C PHE A 16 0.15 -16.99 25.57
N VAL A 17 1.10 -16.07 25.81
CA VAL A 17 1.10 -14.78 25.12
C VAL A 17 1.22 -14.91 23.60
N PRO A 18 2.22 -15.61 23.04
CA PRO A 18 2.31 -15.77 21.59
C PRO A 18 1.14 -16.60 21.03
N ILE A 19 0.67 -17.63 21.73
CA ILE A 19 -0.49 -18.42 21.28
C ILE A 19 -1.75 -17.56 21.22
N ALA A 20 -2.02 -16.77 22.26
CA ALA A 20 -3.17 -15.86 22.28
C ALA A 20 -3.07 -14.80 21.18
N ALA A 21 -1.87 -14.24 20.96
CA ALA A 21 -1.63 -13.32 19.87
C ALA A 21 -1.90 -13.97 18.50
N LEU A 22 -1.43 -15.20 18.28
CA LEU A 22 -1.68 -15.94 17.03
C LEU A 22 -3.16 -16.23 16.81
N VAL A 23 -3.90 -16.62 17.85
CA VAL A 23 -5.34 -16.88 17.73
C VAL A 23 -6.11 -15.58 17.46
N HIS A 24 -5.75 -14.49 18.14
CA HIS A 24 -6.44 -13.21 17.98
C HIS A 24 -6.14 -12.55 16.63
N PHE A 25 -4.86 -12.41 16.27
CA PHE A 25 -4.46 -11.74 15.03
C PHE A 25 -4.50 -12.65 13.80
N GLY A 26 -4.51 -13.97 13.99
CA GLY A 26 -4.66 -14.95 12.92
C GLY A 26 -6.10 -15.17 12.48
N ASP A 27 -7.10 -14.63 13.20
CA ASP A 27 -8.49 -14.68 12.76
C ASP A 27 -8.67 -13.93 11.42
N PRO A 28 -9.12 -14.62 10.36
CA PRO A 28 -9.37 -13.98 9.07
C PRO A 28 -10.39 -12.84 9.14
N GLN A 29 -11.36 -12.89 10.06
CA GLN A 29 -12.32 -11.79 10.25
C GLN A 29 -11.64 -10.57 10.85
N TRP A 30 -10.86 -10.74 11.92
CA TRP A 30 -10.10 -9.65 12.52
C TRP A 30 -9.23 -8.93 11.48
N TYR A 31 -8.51 -9.68 10.62
CA TYR A 31 -7.71 -9.12 9.55
C TYR A 31 -8.54 -8.31 8.55
N ARG A 32 -9.69 -8.84 8.11
CA ARG A 32 -10.58 -8.16 7.16
C ARG A 32 -11.15 -6.87 7.72
N ASP A 33 -11.48 -6.84 9.00
CA ASP A 33 -12.15 -5.70 9.62
C ASP A 33 -11.18 -4.61 10.06
N HIS A 34 -9.94 -4.96 10.42
CA HIS A 34 -8.98 -4.02 10.99
C HIS A 34 -7.84 -3.67 10.03
N VAL A 35 -7.28 -4.64 9.31
CA VAL A 35 -6.08 -4.44 8.48
C VAL A 35 -6.43 -3.93 7.09
N ILE A 36 -7.41 -4.55 6.41
CA ILE A 36 -7.79 -4.17 5.04
C ILE A 36 -8.30 -2.73 4.95
N PRO A 37 -9.18 -2.23 5.84
CA PRO A 37 -9.67 -0.86 5.74
C PRO A 37 -8.57 0.16 5.98
N TYR A 38 -7.58 -0.18 6.81
CA TYR A 38 -6.43 0.68 7.05
C TYR A 38 -5.51 0.75 5.83
N ARG A 39 -5.30 -0.37 5.12
CA ARG A 39 -4.58 -0.39 3.83
C ARG A 39 -5.21 0.59 2.83
N ASN A 40 -6.54 0.61 2.72
CA ASN A 40 -7.26 1.49 1.79
C ASN A 40 -7.17 2.98 2.17
N LYS A 41 -6.85 3.31 3.43
CA LYS A 41 -6.60 4.69 3.87
C LYS A 41 -5.16 5.15 3.61
N LEU A 42 -4.21 4.24 3.69
CA LEU A 42 -2.79 4.52 3.52
C LEU A 42 -2.37 4.60 2.05
N PHE A 43 -2.92 3.73 1.22
CA PHE A 43 -2.53 3.61 -0.18
C PHE A 43 -3.63 4.16 -1.09
N PRO A 44 -3.26 4.80 -2.21
CA PRO A 44 -4.24 5.17 -3.22
C PRO A 44 -4.95 3.91 -3.75
N PRO A 45 -6.23 4.03 -4.18
CA PRO A 45 -6.95 2.92 -4.79
C PRO A 45 -6.15 2.31 -5.95
N LEU A 46 -6.23 0.99 -6.12
CA LEU A 46 -5.45 0.25 -7.12
C LEU A 46 -5.81 0.70 -8.55
N GLU A 47 -7.04 1.16 -8.76
CA GLU A 47 -7.55 1.71 -10.01
C GLU A 47 -6.86 3.03 -10.39
N ARG A 48 -6.34 3.75 -9.39
CA ARG A 48 -5.60 5.01 -9.59
C ARG A 48 -4.09 4.82 -9.70
N THR A 49 -3.61 3.60 -9.54
CA THR A 49 -2.19 3.27 -9.67
C THR A 49 -1.92 2.53 -10.98
N VAL A 50 -0.77 2.82 -11.59
CA VAL A 50 -0.33 2.13 -12.80
C VAL A 50 0.15 0.74 -12.41
N GLN A 51 -0.70 -0.27 -12.61
CA GLN A 51 -0.39 -1.67 -12.26
C GLN A 51 0.52 -2.35 -13.28
N SER A 52 0.46 -1.93 -14.55
CA SER A 52 1.26 -2.49 -15.63
C SER A 52 2.40 -1.56 -15.99
N LEU A 53 3.57 -1.79 -15.40
CA LEU A 53 4.78 -1.06 -15.73
C LEU A 53 5.52 -1.74 -16.89
N PRO A 54 6.06 -0.98 -17.85
CA PRO A 54 6.89 -1.53 -18.91
C PRO A 54 8.18 -2.12 -18.31
N THR A 55 8.44 -3.40 -18.58
CA THR A 55 9.62 -4.12 -18.08
C THR A 55 10.78 -4.10 -19.07
N ASN A 56 10.52 -3.79 -20.34
CA ASN A 56 11.51 -3.78 -21.42
C ASN A 56 11.93 -2.35 -21.77
N GLN A 57 13.20 -2.15 -22.10
CA GLN A 57 13.76 -0.83 -22.39
C GLN A 57 13.11 -0.12 -23.58
N SER A 58 12.72 -0.86 -24.62
CA SER A 58 11.99 -0.32 -25.77
C SER A 58 10.62 0.22 -25.35
N ALA A 59 9.85 -0.58 -24.61
CA ALA A 59 8.54 -0.19 -24.09
C ALA A 59 8.61 1.02 -23.14
N VAL A 60 9.67 1.13 -22.33
CA VAL A 60 9.90 2.31 -21.48
C VAL A 60 10.10 3.57 -22.32
N ARG A 61 10.89 3.50 -23.40
CA ARG A 61 11.13 4.65 -24.28
C ARG A 61 9.86 5.12 -24.99
N GLU A 62 9.09 4.18 -25.52
CA GLU A 62 7.81 4.45 -26.17
C GLU A 62 6.82 5.13 -25.22
N GLU A 63 6.69 4.61 -24.00
CA GLU A 63 5.79 5.19 -22.99
C GLU A 63 6.25 6.59 -22.54
N LEU A 64 7.56 6.84 -22.46
CA LEU A 64 8.11 8.17 -22.19
C LEU A 64 7.80 9.18 -23.30
N GLU A 65 7.89 8.76 -24.56
CA GLU A 65 7.54 9.59 -25.70
C GLU A 65 6.05 9.94 -25.70
N ARG A 66 5.18 8.94 -25.43
CA ARG A 66 3.73 9.14 -25.24
C ARG A 66 3.43 10.19 -24.16
N ILE A 67 4.06 10.08 -23.00
CA ILE A 67 3.88 11.00 -21.87
C ILE A 67 4.36 12.42 -22.24
N LYS A 68 5.48 12.56 -22.95
CA LYS A 68 5.99 13.87 -23.39
C LYS A 68 5.03 14.53 -24.37
N ALA A 69 4.51 13.78 -25.35
CA ALA A 69 3.54 14.29 -26.31
C ALA A 69 2.25 14.76 -25.63
N GLU A 70 1.72 13.97 -24.68
CA GLU A 70 0.51 14.33 -23.92
C GLU A 70 0.72 15.61 -23.10
N ARG A 71 1.89 15.78 -22.47
CA ARG A 71 2.23 17.00 -21.72
C ARG A 71 2.31 18.23 -22.62
N LEU A 72 2.92 18.09 -23.81
CA LEU A 72 3.02 19.18 -24.77
C LEU A 72 1.62 19.62 -25.24
N ALA A 73 0.77 18.65 -25.61
CA ALA A 73 -0.59 18.91 -26.04
C ALA A 73 -1.42 19.65 -24.97
N LYS A 74 -1.36 19.18 -23.71
CA LYS A 74 -2.03 19.86 -22.58
C LYS A 74 -1.52 21.29 -22.35
N ARG A 75 -0.23 21.53 -22.56
CA ARG A 75 0.35 22.88 -22.42
C ARG A 75 -0.17 23.80 -23.52
N VAL A 76 -0.18 23.33 -24.77
CA VAL A 76 -0.70 24.11 -25.91
C VAL A 76 -2.18 24.44 -25.71
N ALA A 77 -2.99 23.45 -25.30
CA ALA A 77 -4.42 23.66 -25.03
C ALA A 77 -4.64 24.72 -23.94
N ARG A 78 -3.87 24.70 -22.85
CA ARG A 78 -3.96 25.71 -21.78
C ARG A 78 -3.62 27.11 -22.27
N LEU A 79 -2.56 27.26 -23.06
CA LEU A 79 -2.15 28.56 -23.60
C LEU A 79 -3.21 29.13 -24.56
N ALA A 80 -3.83 28.27 -25.38
CA ALA A 80 -4.93 28.67 -26.26
C ALA A 80 -6.19 29.10 -25.48
N GLU A 81 -6.51 28.44 -24.37
CA GLU A 81 -7.61 28.85 -23.47
C GLU A 81 -7.32 30.18 -22.76
N GLU A 82 -6.05 30.46 -22.42
CA GLU A 82 -5.62 31.73 -21.83
C GLU A 82 -5.69 32.87 -22.85
N GLU A 83 -5.32 32.62 -24.09
CA GLU A 83 -5.40 33.59 -25.20
C GLU A 83 -6.84 33.90 -25.61
N ASN A 84 -7.74 32.91 -25.59
CA ASN A 84 -9.16 33.11 -25.92
C ASN A 84 -9.99 33.74 -24.79
N LYS A 85 -9.40 33.95 -23.61
CA LYS A 85 -10.02 34.63 -22.46
C LYS A 85 -9.57 36.09 -22.30
N GLN A 86 -8.55 36.52 -23.04
CA GLN A 86 -8.13 37.92 -23.15
C GLN A 86 -8.89 38.63 -24.27
#